data_AF-A0A6L8H3F7-F1
#
_entry.id   AF-A0A6L8H3F7-F1
#
_cell.length_a   1.000
_cell.length_b   1.000
_cell.length_c   1.000
_cell.angle_alpha   90.00
_cell.angle_beta   90.00
_cell.angle_gamma   90.00
#
_symmetry.space_group_name_H-M   'P 1'
#
loop_
_entity.id
_entity.type
_entity.pdbx_description
1 polymer ?
#
loop_
_entity_poly.entity_id
_entity_poly.type
_entity_poly.pdbx_seq_one_letter_code
_entity_poly.pdbx_strand_id
1 'polypeptide(L)'
;MNTEPDTTNGFIAHRDSPPGRRRQPRTTMMLASALWCMSLFSSGCVSPVAMHTAVLEYDWTVNRIETELLLLNIARTRYHEPIHFTAVSNIAATFDFRVNTGMMGLLAGSPGADSLSLTLGSSAAENPTVNIIPIQGEEFTKRLLTPITDETISFLWQQGIDPAILLRLVSQGIIFEDNDCNQVMLRQDNDRKRRFLWNQPRRKKEYQEFRQRVMHLSWLQAERKLFIGRTDPPNEDQRKTGRIVITNYDPNRLSKDDREKLHRQADRFSLHHILVDIRPDHPGGDFPICGEIKLRSFKAILGFIGRGITEEEEFDVKPNEKTKLKTVNPPKTLTIRESRTQPEGAIISAQKRGLWYYIDQESADGELIDRWNHEAFDLLYQLYHLTVTDISKTPTLPIAISK
;
A
#
# COMPACT_ATOMS: atom_id res chain seq x y z
N MET A 1 -76.31 -95.87 -1.47
CA MET A 1 -74.97 -96.34 -1.86
C MET A 1 -73.98 -95.46 -1.09
N ASN A 2 -73.56 -95.86 0.12
CA ASN A 2 -72.76 -97.05 0.48
C ASN A 2 -71.29 -96.80 0.09
N THR A 3 -70.28 -96.98 0.96
CA THR A 3 -70.27 -97.48 2.36
C THR A 3 -68.96 -97.11 3.06
N GLU A 4 -68.97 -97.03 4.40
CA GLU A 4 -67.82 -97.22 5.31
C GLU A 4 -67.42 -98.73 5.38
N PRO A 5 -66.34 -99.18 6.08
CA PRO A 5 -65.27 -98.47 6.79
C PRO A 5 -63.85 -99.11 6.59
N ASP A 6 -62.93 -98.82 7.52
CA ASP A 6 -62.06 -99.78 8.25
C ASP A 6 -60.63 -100.25 7.80
N THR A 7 -59.65 -99.81 8.61
CA THR A 7 -58.66 -100.54 9.44
C THR A 7 -57.42 -101.36 8.95
N THR A 8 -56.34 -101.17 9.73
CA THR A 8 -55.31 -102.12 10.24
C THR A 8 -53.97 -102.46 9.52
N ASN A 9 -52.87 -102.08 10.23
CA ASN A 9 -51.68 -102.87 10.66
C ASN A 9 -50.41 -103.11 9.79
N GLY A 10 -49.25 -103.03 10.49
CA GLY A 10 -47.87 -103.43 10.08
C GLY A 10 -46.86 -102.25 10.12
N PHE A 11 -45.94 -102.08 11.08
CA PHE A 11 -44.70 -102.85 11.44
C PHE A 11 -43.56 -102.71 10.40
N ILE A 12 -42.25 -102.56 10.69
CA ILE A 12 -41.38 -102.50 11.91
C ILE A 12 -39.97 -101.98 11.42
N ALA A 13 -39.02 -101.34 12.14
CA ALA A 13 -38.94 -100.62 13.44
C ALA A 13 -37.60 -99.80 13.52
N HIS A 14 -37.37 -99.08 14.64
CA HIS A 14 -36.14 -98.45 15.17
C HIS A 14 -34.93 -98.03 14.28
N ARG A 15 -34.52 -96.75 14.40
CA ARG A 15 -33.25 -96.36 15.07
C ARG A 15 -33.06 -94.85 15.36
N ASP A 16 -32.58 -94.56 16.57
CA ASP A 16 -31.62 -93.54 17.06
C ASP A 16 -31.73 -92.01 16.71
N SER A 17 -31.29 -91.16 17.66
CA SER A 17 -31.41 -89.68 17.73
C SER A 17 -30.02 -88.97 17.59
N PRO A 18 -29.80 -87.63 17.84
CA PRO A 18 -30.68 -86.45 17.89
C PRO A 18 -30.21 -85.28 16.93
N PRO A 19 -29.86 -84.03 17.36
CA PRO A 19 -30.69 -82.85 17.12
C PRO A 19 -30.10 -81.75 16.17
N GLY A 20 -30.98 -80.88 15.65
CA GLY A 20 -30.63 -79.79 14.71
C GLY A 20 -30.13 -78.47 15.34
N ARG A 21 -29.29 -77.73 14.62
CA ARG A 21 -28.75 -76.41 15.01
C ARG A 21 -29.63 -75.23 14.55
N ARG A 22 -29.74 -74.19 15.38
CA ARG A 22 -30.36 -72.89 15.04
C ARG A 22 -29.54 -72.13 13.98
N ARG A 23 -30.19 -71.32 13.14
CA ARG A 23 -29.57 -70.33 12.24
C ARG A 23 -29.65 -68.93 12.85
N GLN A 24 -28.64 -68.08 12.62
CA GLN A 24 -28.64 -66.64 12.96
C GLN A 24 -28.97 -65.77 11.74
N PRO A 25 -29.53 -64.55 11.92
CA PRO A 25 -29.82 -63.62 10.84
C PRO A 25 -28.57 -62.84 10.39
N ARG A 26 -28.51 -62.47 9.10
CA ARG A 26 -27.36 -61.75 8.48
C ARG A 26 -27.54 -60.22 8.42
N THR A 27 -28.69 -59.70 8.83
CA THR A 27 -29.12 -58.31 8.59
C THR A 27 -28.46 -57.26 9.48
N THR A 28 -28.02 -57.62 10.69
CA THR A 28 -27.36 -56.69 11.63
C THR A 28 -26.00 -56.20 11.14
N MET A 29 -25.32 -56.96 10.28
CA MET A 29 -23.93 -56.67 9.90
C MET A 29 -23.80 -55.53 8.88
N MET A 30 -24.81 -55.30 8.03
CA MET A 30 -24.80 -54.19 7.04
C MET A 30 -25.10 -52.81 7.66
N LEU A 31 -25.95 -52.76 8.69
CA LEU A 31 -26.21 -51.52 9.43
C LEU A 31 -24.97 -51.07 10.23
N ALA A 32 -24.24 -52.02 10.83
CA ALA A 32 -23.00 -51.73 11.54
C ALA A 32 -21.94 -51.07 10.63
N SER A 33 -21.74 -51.58 9.41
CA SER A 33 -20.79 -50.99 8.45
C SER A 33 -21.18 -49.59 8.00
N ALA A 34 -22.49 -49.30 7.86
CA ALA A 34 -22.96 -47.96 7.49
C ALA A 34 -22.64 -46.93 8.59
N LEU A 35 -22.92 -47.26 9.86
CA LEU A 35 -22.56 -46.39 11.00
C LEU A 35 -21.03 -46.18 11.09
N TRP A 36 -20.24 -47.21 10.80
CA TRP A 36 -18.77 -47.10 10.89
C TRP A 36 -18.18 -46.20 9.80
N CYS A 37 -18.64 -46.32 8.55
CA CYS A 37 -18.28 -45.36 7.49
C CYS A 37 -18.74 -43.93 7.81
N MET A 38 -19.92 -43.77 8.43
CA MET A 38 -20.44 -42.46 8.82
C MET A 38 -19.63 -41.83 9.97
N SER A 39 -19.03 -42.63 10.86
CA SER A 39 -18.14 -42.14 11.92
C SER A 39 -16.81 -41.58 11.41
N LEU A 40 -16.33 -42.02 10.24
CA LEU A 40 -15.07 -41.57 9.63
C LEU A 40 -15.14 -40.16 9.01
N PHE A 41 -16.33 -39.58 8.86
CA PHE A 41 -16.52 -38.18 8.45
C PHE A 41 -16.60 -37.20 9.63
N SER A 42 -16.46 -37.66 10.88
CA SER A 42 -16.61 -36.81 12.07
C SER A 42 -15.48 -35.79 12.29
N SER A 43 -14.35 -35.91 11.58
CA SER A 43 -13.26 -34.93 11.60
C SER A 43 -13.51 -33.75 10.64
N GLY A 44 -14.50 -32.90 10.92
CA GLY A 44 -14.61 -31.57 10.28
C GLY A 44 -13.35 -30.76 10.60
N CYS A 45 -12.48 -30.33 9.67
CA CYS A 45 -12.63 -29.98 8.24
C CYS A 45 -13.39 -28.68 7.91
N VAL A 46 -13.40 -27.72 8.84
CA VAL A 46 -13.41 -26.28 8.51
C VAL A 46 -12.42 -25.57 9.44
N SER A 47 -11.25 -25.12 8.92
CA SER A 47 -10.33 -24.28 9.70
C SER A 47 -9.39 -23.43 8.82
N PRO A 48 -8.52 -23.97 7.93
CA PRO A 48 -7.47 -23.14 7.30
C PRO A 48 -7.99 -22.17 6.23
N VAL A 49 -8.91 -22.62 5.37
CA VAL A 49 -9.37 -21.85 4.20
C VAL A 49 -10.17 -20.62 4.60
N ALA A 50 -11.11 -20.76 5.55
CA ALA A 50 -11.89 -19.63 6.05
C ALA A 50 -11.01 -18.58 6.73
N MET A 51 -10.02 -19.01 7.53
CA MET A 51 -9.06 -18.11 8.16
C MET A 51 -8.17 -17.39 7.12
N HIS A 52 -7.69 -18.09 6.10
CA HIS A 52 -6.87 -17.50 5.03
C HIS A 52 -7.64 -16.42 4.26
N THR A 53 -8.89 -16.70 3.84
CA THR A 53 -9.73 -15.72 3.14
C THR A 53 -10.05 -14.51 4.04
N ALA A 54 -10.37 -14.72 5.32
CA ALA A 54 -10.64 -13.63 6.25
C ALA A 54 -9.40 -12.74 6.46
N VAL A 55 -8.21 -13.31 6.61
CA VAL A 55 -6.96 -12.53 6.76
C VAL A 55 -6.68 -11.66 5.53
N LEU A 56 -6.94 -12.16 4.32
CA LEU A 56 -6.81 -11.36 3.09
C LEU A 56 -7.83 -10.23 3.02
N GLU A 57 -9.11 -10.50 3.35
CA GLU A 57 -10.17 -9.47 3.37
C GLU A 57 -9.86 -8.36 4.41
N TYR A 58 -9.27 -8.73 5.56
CA TYR A 58 -8.82 -7.78 6.58
C TYR A 58 -7.62 -6.95 6.10
N ASP A 59 -6.62 -7.55 5.47
CA ASP A 59 -5.46 -6.84 4.90
C ASP A 59 -5.91 -5.83 3.82
N TRP A 60 -6.76 -6.27 2.90
CA TRP A 60 -7.35 -5.41 1.86
C TRP A 60 -8.18 -4.28 2.47
N THR A 61 -8.96 -4.55 3.51
CA THR A 61 -9.74 -3.54 4.24
C THR A 61 -8.84 -2.52 4.92
N VAL A 62 -7.74 -2.94 5.56
CA VAL A 62 -6.78 -2.03 6.20
C VAL A 62 -6.07 -1.16 5.16
N ASN A 63 -5.53 -1.75 4.10
CA ASN A 63 -4.88 -1.02 3.01
C ASN A 63 -5.82 0.02 2.38
N ARG A 64 -7.07 -0.37 2.12
CA ARG A 64 -8.13 0.52 1.63
C ARG A 64 -8.43 1.67 2.60
N ILE A 65 -8.55 1.39 3.90
CA ILE A 65 -8.79 2.43 4.91
C ILE A 65 -7.63 3.43 4.95
N GLU A 66 -6.37 2.98 4.92
CA GLU A 66 -5.22 3.89 4.94
C GLU A 66 -5.12 4.75 3.67
N THR A 67 -5.36 4.17 2.49
CA THR A 67 -5.32 4.89 1.21
C THR A 67 -6.50 5.88 1.05
N GLU A 68 -7.71 5.52 1.49
CA GLU A 68 -8.84 6.45 1.59
C GLU A 68 -8.57 7.58 2.60
N LEU A 69 -7.97 7.29 3.76
CA LEU A 69 -7.59 8.30 4.76
C LEU A 69 -6.48 9.24 4.26
N LEU A 70 -5.52 8.74 3.48
CA LEU A 70 -4.51 9.56 2.81
C LEU A 70 -5.17 10.52 1.82
N LEU A 71 -6.05 10.02 0.95
CA LEU A 71 -6.81 10.83 -0.01
C LEU A 71 -7.72 11.87 0.68
N LEU A 72 -8.37 11.51 1.78
CA LEU A 72 -9.13 12.44 2.62
C LEU A 72 -8.27 13.55 3.22
N ASN A 73 -6.99 13.28 3.52
CA ASN A 73 -6.05 14.31 3.98
C ASN A 73 -5.62 15.27 2.85
N ILE A 74 -5.50 14.79 1.60
CA ILE A 74 -5.32 15.66 0.43
C ILE A 74 -6.59 16.53 0.20
N ALA A 75 -7.77 15.96 0.36
CA ALA A 75 -9.03 16.70 0.27
C ALA A 75 -9.24 17.68 1.45
N ARG A 76 -8.62 17.44 2.62
CA ARG A 76 -8.56 18.40 3.75
C ARG A 76 -7.67 19.61 3.41
N THR A 77 -6.47 19.40 2.87
CA THR A 77 -5.55 20.52 2.59
C THR A 77 -6.10 21.51 1.55
N ARG A 78 -6.86 21.03 0.56
CA ARG A 78 -7.62 21.89 -0.39
C ARG A 78 -8.53 22.89 0.34
N TYR A 79 -9.34 22.41 1.29
CA TYR A 79 -10.23 23.26 2.10
C TYR A 79 -9.53 23.96 3.26
N HIS A 80 -8.18 23.94 3.30
CA HIS A 80 -7.37 24.50 4.38
C HIS A 80 -7.70 23.92 5.77
N GLU A 81 -8.28 22.72 5.82
CA GLU A 81 -8.60 22.01 7.05
C GLU A 81 -7.34 21.36 7.67
N PRO A 82 -7.27 21.22 9.01
CA PRO A 82 -6.23 20.43 9.67
C PRO A 82 -6.23 18.99 9.18
N ILE A 83 -5.04 18.47 8.86
CA ILE A 83 -4.82 17.06 8.54
C ILE A 83 -4.71 16.23 9.83
N HIS A 84 -5.27 15.01 9.79
CA HIS A 84 -5.32 14.08 10.92
C HIS A 84 -5.30 12.65 10.39
N PHE A 85 -4.59 11.76 11.10
CA PHE A 85 -4.40 10.37 10.70
C PHE A 85 -4.78 9.42 11.83
N THR A 86 -5.20 8.22 11.46
CA THR A 86 -5.57 7.13 12.36
C THR A 86 -4.97 5.85 11.80
N ALA A 87 -4.26 5.09 12.63
CA ALA A 87 -3.79 3.76 12.28
C ALA A 87 -4.77 2.70 12.82
N VAL A 88 -4.91 1.58 12.12
CA VAL A 88 -5.46 0.35 12.68
C VAL A 88 -4.32 -0.37 13.38
N SER A 89 -4.40 -0.57 14.70
CA SER A 89 -3.28 -1.13 15.48
C SER A 89 -3.35 -2.66 15.59
N ASN A 90 -4.56 -3.22 15.62
CA ASN A 90 -4.82 -4.63 15.37
C ASN A 90 -6.29 -4.85 15.01
N ILE A 91 -6.56 -6.03 14.45
CA ILE A 91 -7.90 -6.60 14.27
C ILE A 91 -7.89 -7.94 14.99
N ALA A 92 -8.89 -8.18 15.85
CA ALA A 92 -9.09 -9.42 16.57
C ALA A 92 -10.48 -9.97 16.24
N ALA A 93 -10.56 -11.03 15.43
CA ALA A 93 -11.80 -11.69 15.06
C ALA A 93 -11.98 -13.00 15.83
N THR A 94 -13.21 -13.25 16.30
CA THR A 94 -13.61 -14.54 16.87
C THR A 94 -14.68 -15.18 16.01
N PHE A 95 -14.45 -16.45 15.62
CA PHE A 95 -15.34 -17.22 14.75
C PHE A 95 -16.04 -18.33 15.55
N ASP A 96 -17.36 -18.37 15.48
CA ASP A 96 -18.22 -19.39 16.09
C ASP A 96 -18.93 -20.17 14.98
N PHE A 97 -18.47 -21.39 14.71
CA PHE A 97 -19.05 -22.30 13.73
C PHE A 97 -19.84 -23.39 14.46
N ARG A 98 -21.17 -23.35 14.35
CA ARG A 98 -22.06 -24.36 14.96
C ARG A 98 -22.75 -25.17 13.87
N VAL A 99 -22.56 -26.49 13.93
CA VAL A 99 -23.35 -27.46 13.17
C VAL A 99 -24.31 -28.12 14.16
N ASN A 100 -25.61 -28.00 13.93
CA ASN A 100 -26.66 -28.57 14.76
C ASN A 100 -27.35 -29.71 14.01
N THR A 101 -27.24 -30.92 14.56
CA THR A 101 -27.88 -32.14 14.07
C THR A 101 -28.86 -32.65 15.13
N GLY A 102 -30.13 -32.29 15.00
CA GLY A 102 -31.21 -32.71 15.90
C GLY A 102 -32.07 -33.80 15.29
N MET A 103 -32.38 -34.85 16.04
CA MET A 103 -33.37 -35.87 15.67
C MET A 103 -34.46 -35.90 16.74
N MET A 104 -35.68 -35.50 16.37
CA MET A 104 -36.81 -35.28 17.26
C MET A 104 -37.93 -36.27 16.89
N GLY A 105 -38.04 -37.36 17.66
CA GLY A 105 -39.14 -38.31 17.54
C GLY A 105 -40.33 -37.85 18.38
N LEU A 106 -41.44 -37.51 17.73
CA LEU A 106 -42.71 -37.24 18.41
C LEU A 106 -43.51 -38.55 18.47
N LEU A 107 -43.49 -39.20 19.64
CA LEU A 107 -44.34 -40.36 19.91
C LEU A 107 -45.76 -39.88 20.22
N ALA A 108 -46.69 -40.16 19.31
CA ALA A 108 -48.09 -39.82 19.50
C ALA A 108 -48.83 -41.05 20.02
N GLY A 109 -49.59 -40.91 21.11
CA GLY A 109 -50.31 -42.02 21.77
C GLY A 109 -51.47 -42.64 20.97
N SER A 110 -51.49 -42.47 19.65
CA SER A 110 -52.47 -43.02 18.71
C SER A 110 -51.74 -43.83 17.63
N PRO A 111 -52.15 -45.08 17.35
CA PRO A 111 -51.44 -45.95 16.43
C PRO A 111 -51.43 -45.38 15.01
N GLY A 112 -50.23 -45.02 14.53
CA GLY A 112 -50.00 -44.47 13.19
C GLY A 112 -49.66 -42.97 13.12
N ALA A 113 -49.51 -42.28 14.26
CA ALA A 113 -49.19 -40.85 14.31
C ALA A 113 -47.75 -40.52 14.78
N ASP A 114 -46.88 -41.52 14.93
CA ASP A 114 -45.46 -41.31 15.26
C ASP A 114 -44.73 -40.60 14.12
N SER A 115 -44.10 -39.46 14.43
CA SER A 115 -43.37 -38.65 13.43
C SER A 115 -41.91 -38.46 13.84
N LEU A 116 -41.01 -38.71 12.89
CA LEU A 116 -39.57 -38.52 13.05
C LEU A 116 -39.15 -37.27 12.29
N SER A 117 -38.82 -36.20 13.02
CA SER A 117 -38.25 -34.99 12.44
C SER A 117 -36.73 -35.01 12.52
N LEU A 118 -36.06 -34.69 11.40
CA LEU A 118 -34.62 -34.54 11.32
C LEU A 118 -34.29 -33.08 10.98
N THR A 119 -33.65 -32.39 11.92
CA THR A 119 -33.23 -31.00 11.78
C THR A 119 -31.72 -30.95 11.55
N LEU A 120 -31.32 -30.50 10.37
CA LEU A 120 -29.94 -30.16 10.04
C LEU A 120 -29.81 -28.64 9.90
N GLY A 121 -28.90 -28.02 10.63
CA GLY A 121 -28.63 -26.59 10.55
C GLY A 121 -27.14 -26.28 10.69
N SER A 122 -26.67 -25.27 9.99
CA SER A 122 -25.30 -24.75 10.08
C SER A 122 -25.34 -23.23 10.22
N SER A 123 -24.66 -22.70 11.23
CA SER A 123 -24.51 -21.27 11.46
C SER A 123 -23.05 -20.92 11.67
N ALA A 124 -22.57 -19.89 10.98
CA ALA A 124 -21.31 -19.23 11.25
C ALA A 124 -21.61 -17.82 11.79
N ALA A 125 -20.91 -17.43 12.85
CA ALA A 125 -20.91 -16.06 13.36
C ALA A 125 -19.47 -15.58 13.51
N GLU A 126 -19.23 -14.30 13.23
CA GLU A 126 -17.92 -13.66 13.33
C GLU A 126 -18.08 -12.36 14.10
N ASN A 127 -17.28 -12.16 15.15
CA ASN A 127 -17.30 -10.96 15.98
C ASN A 127 -15.91 -10.31 15.90
N PRO A 128 -15.70 -9.37 14.95
CA PRO A 128 -14.45 -8.62 14.83
C PRO A 128 -14.43 -7.43 15.78
N THR A 129 -13.30 -7.27 16.49
CA THR A 129 -12.94 -6.05 17.21
C THR A 129 -11.79 -5.37 16.48
N VAL A 130 -12.01 -4.15 16.01
CA VAL A 130 -10.97 -3.31 15.38
C VAL A 130 -10.50 -2.26 16.37
N ASN A 131 -9.20 -2.18 16.62
CA ASN A 131 -8.60 -1.15 17.47
C ASN A 131 -8.01 -0.04 16.60
N ILE A 132 -8.59 1.16 16.70
CA ILE A 132 -8.16 2.35 15.95
C ILE A 132 -7.39 3.27 16.90
N ILE A 133 -6.18 3.66 16.52
CA ILE A 133 -5.33 4.59 17.26
C ILE A 133 -5.25 5.93 16.51
N PRO A 134 -5.65 7.06 17.11
CA PRO A 134 -5.43 8.38 16.52
C PRO A 134 -3.95 8.76 16.61
N ILE A 135 -3.33 9.06 15.47
CA ILE A 135 -1.92 9.44 15.38
C ILE A 135 -1.79 10.91 15.78
N GLN A 136 -1.35 11.14 17.01
CA GLN A 136 -1.33 12.46 17.66
C GLN A 136 -0.04 12.66 18.48
N GLY A 137 0.16 13.88 18.97
CA GLY A 137 1.30 14.25 19.82
C GLY A 137 2.41 15.03 19.10
N GLU A 138 3.38 15.48 19.89
CA GLU A 138 4.44 16.39 19.43
C GLU A 138 5.38 15.74 18.42
N GLU A 139 5.77 14.49 18.63
CA GLU A 139 6.68 13.76 17.72
C GLU A 139 6.09 13.53 16.33
N PHE A 140 4.80 13.17 16.25
CA PHE A 140 4.10 13.13 14.97
C PHE A 140 4.06 14.51 14.32
N THR A 141 3.69 15.54 15.09
CA THR A 141 3.57 16.92 14.60
C THR A 141 4.90 17.45 14.07
N LYS A 142 6.02 17.14 14.74
CA LYS A 142 7.38 17.42 14.26
C LYS A 142 7.65 16.70 12.93
N ARG A 143 7.54 15.38 12.87
CA ARG A 143 7.83 14.58 11.65
C ARG A 143 7.00 15.05 10.45
N LEU A 144 5.73 15.38 10.68
CA LEU A 144 4.81 15.90 9.66
C LEU A 144 5.18 17.31 9.13
N LEU A 145 5.84 18.14 9.95
CA LEU A 145 6.21 19.53 9.63
C LEU A 145 7.67 19.69 9.18
N THR A 146 8.58 18.84 9.66
CA THR A 146 9.99 18.77 9.26
C THR A 146 10.08 18.32 7.81
N PRO A 147 10.94 18.93 6.96
CA PRO A 147 11.15 18.44 5.61
C PRO A 147 11.71 17.01 5.61
N ILE A 148 11.43 16.22 4.57
CA ILE A 148 12.08 14.91 4.41
C ILE A 148 13.61 15.08 4.28
N THR A 149 14.37 13.98 4.43
CA THR A 149 15.83 14.01 4.31
C THR A 149 16.33 13.65 2.92
N ASP A 150 17.56 14.06 2.64
CA ASP A 150 18.36 13.66 1.49
C ASP A 150 18.56 12.13 1.44
N GLU A 151 18.71 11.50 2.61
CA GLU A 151 18.72 10.04 2.76
C GLU A 151 17.42 9.37 2.25
N THR A 152 16.25 9.90 2.61
CA THR A 152 14.96 9.40 2.10
C THR A 152 14.90 9.49 0.58
N ILE A 153 15.38 10.60 0.00
CA ILE A 153 15.44 10.75 -1.46
C ILE A 153 16.42 9.76 -2.08
N SER A 154 17.61 9.56 -1.51
CA SER A 154 18.57 8.59 -2.05
C SER A 154 18.03 7.16 -2.05
N PHE A 155 17.22 6.79 -1.05
CA PHE A 155 16.56 5.48 -1.00
C PHE A 155 15.51 5.33 -2.12
N LEU A 156 14.56 6.28 -2.20
CA LEU A 156 13.49 6.29 -3.21
C LEU A 156 14.05 6.33 -4.64
N TRP A 157 15.14 7.05 -4.85
CA TRP A 157 15.85 7.13 -6.13
C TRP A 157 16.50 5.79 -6.52
N GLN A 158 17.07 5.08 -5.54
CA GLN A 158 17.70 3.76 -5.77
C GLN A 158 16.68 2.64 -6.01
N GLN A 159 15.42 2.82 -5.62
CA GLN A 159 14.31 1.93 -6.01
C GLN A 159 13.91 2.08 -7.50
N GLY A 160 14.45 3.06 -8.22
CA GLY A 160 14.27 3.22 -9.68
C GLY A 160 13.16 4.19 -10.10
N ILE A 161 12.49 4.85 -9.15
CA ILE A 161 11.43 5.84 -9.37
C ILE A 161 11.92 6.96 -10.31
N ASP A 162 11.07 7.44 -11.23
CA ASP A 162 11.46 8.52 -12.14
C ASP A 162 11.71 9.84 -11.36
N PRO A 163 12.86 10.52 -11.55
CA PRO A 163 13.14 11.83 -10.96
C PRO A 163 12.07 12.87 -11.26
N ALA A 164 11.35 12.72 -12.38
CA ALA A 164 10.22 13.55 -12.74
C ALA A 164 9.06 13.39 -11.76
N ILE A 165 8.71 12.17 -11.35
CA ILE A 165 7.67 11.92 -10.33
C ILE A 165 8.19 12.39 -8.97
N LEU A 166 9.36 11.88 -8.58
CA LEU A 166 9.95 12.10 -7.26
C LEU A 166 10.15 13.60 -6.96
N LEU A 167 10.88 14.33 -7.82
CA LEU A 167 11.19 15.74 -7.57
C LEU A 167 9.96 16.66 -7.67
N ARG A 168 8.97 16.35 -8.51
CA ARG A 168 7.71 17.12 -8.57
C ARG A 168 6.90 17.00 -7.27
N LEU A 169 6.89 15.82 -6.64
CA LEU A 169 6.24 15.61 -5.34
C LEU A 169 7.03 16.21 -4.18
N VAL A 170 8.35 15.98 -4.12
CA VAL A 170 9.14 16.24 -2.91
C VAL A 170 9.87 17.59 -2.88
N SER A 171 10.16 18.22 -4.02
CA SER A 171 10.91 19.48 -4.03
C SER A 171 10.01 20.69 -3.84
N GLN A 172 10.40 21.60 -2.93
CA GLN A 172 9.81 22.95 -2.83
C GLN A 172 10.28 23.84 -3.99
N GLY A 173 11.47 23.55 -4.53
CA GLY A 173 12.09 24.24 -5.65
C GLY A 173 13.60 24.03 -5.71
N ILE A 174 14.24 24.66 -6.70
CA ILE A 174 15.70 24.65 -6.90
C ILE A 174 16.24 26.06 -6.65
N ILE A 175 17.23 26.19 -5.79
CA ILE A 175 17.98 27.44 -5.59
C ILE A 175 19.28 27.35 -6.38
N PHE A 176 19.48 28.25 -7.33
CA PHE A 176 20.75 28.39 -8.05
C PHE A 176 21.69 29.33 -7.25
N GLU A 177 22.97 28.99 -7.20
CA GLU A 177 24.03 29.95 -6.86
C GLU A 177 24.61 30.50 -8.18
N ASP A 178 24.55 31.82 -8.42
CA ASP A 178 25.00 32.48 -9.67
C ASP A 178 26.53 32.41 -9.95
N ASN A 179 27.28 31.57 -9.23
CA ASN A 179 28.69 31.29 -9.51
C ASN A 179 28.79 30.02 -10.36
N ASP A 180 29.42 30.12 -11.53
CA ASP A 180 29.54 29.05 -12.53
C ASP A 180 29.95 27.69 -11.94
N CYS A 181 29.32 26.62 -12.44
CA CYS A 181 29.58 25.21 -12.08
C CYS A 181 31.08 24.81 -12.19
N ASN A 182 31.87 25.57 -12.96
CA ASN A 182 33.26 25.28 -13.27
C ASN A 182 34.27 26.19 -12.54
N GLN A 183 33.87 27.14 -11.68
CA GLN A 183 34.86 28.03 -11.03
C GLN A 183 34.43 28.65 -9.69
N VAL A 184 34.44 27.85 -8.61
CA VAL A 184 34.40 28.36 -7.24
C VAL A 184 35.79 28.90 -6.84
N MET A 185 36.08 30.15 -7.20
CA MET A 185 37.24 30.90 -6.71
C MET A 185 36.88 32.32 -6.23
N LEU A 186 37.21 32.57 -4.96
CA LEU A 186 37.64 33.87 -4.43
C LEU A 186 36.77 35.11 -4.72
N ARG A 187 35.49 35.08 -4.32
CA ARG A 187 34.78 36.32 -3.90
C ARG A 187 34.06 36.14 -2.57
N GLN A 188 34.64 36.74 -1.53
CA GLN A 188 33.93 37.13 -0.31
C GLN A 188 33.26 38.49 -0.59
N ASP A 189 32.04 38.46 -1.10
CA ASP A 189 31.24 39.68 -1.27
C ASP A 189 29.74 39.40 -1.13
N ASN A 190 28.99 40.40 -0.67
CA ASN A 190 27.61 40.23 -0.17
C ASN A 190 26.52 40.08 -1.25
N ASP A 191 26.85 40.16 -2.55
CA ASP A 191 25.89 40.17 -3.66
C ASP A 191 25.74 38.80 -4.35
N ARG A 192 25.71 37.70 -3.57
CA ARG A 192 25.32 36.38 -4.09
C ARG A 192 23.83 36.35 -4.41
N LYS A 193 23.48 36.68 -5.66
CA LYS A 193 22.13 36.53 -6.19
C LYS A 193 21.76 35.04 -6.24
N ARG A 194 20.92 34.63 -5.29
CA ARG A 194 20.36 33.27 -5.20
C ARG A 194 18.99 33.26 -5.86
N ARG A 195 18.86 32.52 -6.97
CA ARG A 195 17.64 32.46 -7.78
C ARG A 195 16.82 31.21 -7.43
N PHE A 196 15.66 31.38 -6.81
CA PHE A 196 14.77 30.29 -6.41
C PHE A 196 13.74 30.00 -7.50
N LEU A 197 13.81 28.82 -8.14
CA LEU A 197 12.77 28.29 -9.00
C LEU A 197 11.74 27.53 -8.17
N TRP A 198 10.57 28.12 -7.94
CA TRP A 198 9.53 27.53 -7.11
C TRP A 198 8.74 26.44 -7.84
N ASN A 199 8.60 25.29 -7.19
CA ASN A 199 7.64 24.25 -7.59
C ASN A 199 6.22 24.63 -7.14
N GLN A 200 5.65 25.67 -7.77
CA GLN A 200 4.32 26.24 -7.51
C GLN A 200 3.67 26.74 -8.81
N PRO A 201 2.59 26.13 -9.34
CA PRO A 201 2.01 26.51 -10.64
C PRO A 201 1.54 27.96 -10.76
N ARG A 202 1.10 28.55 -9.64
CA ARG A 202 0.81 29.99 -9.50
C ARG A 202 1.97 30.88 -9.97
N ARG A 203 3.22 30.41 -9.85
CA ARG A 203 4.44 31.10 -10.29
C ARG A 203 4.90 30.63 -11.67
N LYS A 204 4.03 30.78 -12.68
CA LYS A 204 4.14 30.15 -14.02
C LYS A 204 5.57 30.06 -14.60
N LYS A 205 6.33 31.16 -14.65
CA LYS A 205 7.71 31.18 -15.21
C LYS A 205 8.70 30.31 -14.41
N GLU A 206 8.67 30.43 -13.09
CA GLU A 206 9.58 29.72 -12.18
C GLU A 206 9.26 28.22 -12.15
N TYR A 207 7.97 27.87 -12.14
CA TYR A 207 7.49 26.49 -12.23
C TYR A 207 7.77 25.85 -13.60
N GLN A 208 7.64 26.61 -14.69
CA GLN A 208 7.99 26.14 -16.03
C GLN A 208 9.49 25.78 -16.13
N GLU A 209 10.39 26.65 -15.66
CA GLU A 209 11.81 26.30 -15.66
C GLU A 209 12.10 25.14 -14.69
N PHE A 210 11.51 25.12 -13.48
CA PHE A 210 11.63 24.00 -12.55
C PHE A 210 11.26 22.65 -13.21
N ARG A 211 10.09 22.57 -13.87
CA ARG A 211 9.66 21.39 -14.63
C ARG A 211 10.66 21.00 -15.72
N GLN A 212 11.22 21.97 -16.44
CA GLN A 212 12.27 21.70 -17.43
C GLN A 212 13.58 21.17 -16.84
N ARG A 213 14.02 21.68 -15.68
CA ARG A 213 15.18 21.16 -14.94
C ARG A 213 14.96 19.73 -14.48
N VAL A 214 13.76 19.44 -13.95
CA VAL A 214 13.38 18.10 -13.47
C VAL A 214 13.28 17.08 -14.61
N MET A 215 12.68 17.45 -15.75
CA MET A 215 12.69 16.59 -16.96
C MET A 215 14.11 16.32 -17.49
N HIS A 216 15.03 17.27 -17.35
CA HIS A 216 16.43 17.08 -17.75
C HIS A 216 17.15 16.05 -16.86
N LEU A 217 16.88 16.05 -15.54
CA LEU A 217 17.40 15.04 -14.61
C LEU A 217 16.80 13.65 -14.89
N SER A 218 15.49 13.56 -15.17
CA SER A 218 14.81 12.33 -15.60
C SER A 218 15.45 11.73 -16.86
N TRP A 219 15.72 12.55 -17.89
CA TRP A 219 16.46 12.11 -19.08
C TRP A 219 17.88 11.61 -18.74
N LEU A 220 18.64 12.33 -17.93
CA LEU A 220 19.99 11.90 -17.54
C LEU A 220 20.00 10.57 -16.77
N GLN A 221 18.95 10.26 -16.00
CA GLN A 221 18.76 8.93 -15.41
C GLN A 221 18.49 7.87 -16.48
N ALA A 222 17.59 8.13 -17.42
CA ALA A 222 17.27 7.19 -18.50
C ALA A 222 18.51 6.81 -19.35
N GLU A 223 19.39 7.79 -19.63
CA GLU A 223 20.68 7.59 -20.33
C GLU A 223 21.79 6.96 -19.45
N ARG A 224 21.50 6.71 -18.16
CA ARG A 224 22.45 6.25 -17.14
C ARG A 224 23.69 7.16 -17.03
N LYS A 225 23.47 8.48 -17.10
CA LYS A 225 24.49 9.54 -16.96
C LYS A 225 24.32 10.38 -15.69
N LEU A 226 23.18 10.25 -15.01
CA LEU A 226 22.99 10.84 -13.69
C LEU A 226 23.51 9.88 -12.61
N PHE A 227 24.21 10.45 -11.63
CA PHE A 227 24.74 9.76 -10.47
C PHE A 227 24.15 10.40 -9.21
N ILE A 228 23.66 9.57 -8.29
CA ILE A 228 23.27 9.96 -6.93
C ILE A 228 24.11 9.18 -5.93
N GLY A 229 24.68 9.86 -4.93
CA GLY A 229 25.57 9.22 -3.96
C GLY A 229 25.97 10.14 -2.81
N ARG A 230 26.62 9.56 -1.79
CA ARG A 230 27.17 10.31 -0.66
C ARG A 230 28.53 10.92 -1.01
N THR A 231 28.83 12.09 -0.45
CA THR A 231 30.16 12.70 -0.49
C THR A 231 31.06 12.13 0.58
N ASP A 232 32.16 11.48 0.21
CA ASP A 232 33.12 10.94 1.18
C ASP A 232 33.80 12.08 1.97
N PRO A 233 33.91 11.98 3.31
CA PRO A 233 34.57 12.98 4.13
C PRO A 233 36.10 12.97 3.90
N PRO A 234 36.81 14.11 4.05
CA PRO A 234 38.24 14.21 3.72
C PRO A 234 39.19 13.38 4.60
N ASN A 235 38.73 12.99 5.80
CA ASN A 235 39.50 12.29 6.85
C ASN A 235 38.67 11.14 7.43
N GLU A 236 39.34 10.17 8.07
CA GLU A 236 38.75 8.97 8.70
C GLU A 236 37.89 9.22 9.96
N ASP A 237 37.33 10.42 10.14
CA ASP A 237 36.32 10.67 11.19
C ASP A 237 34.96 10.09 10.74
N GLN A 238 34.87 8.76 10.81
CA GLN A 238 33.73 7.92 10.39
C GLN A 238 32.38 8.30 11.03
N ARG A 239 32.38 9.24 11.99
CA ARG A 239 31.21 9.80 12.66
C ARG A 239 30.44 10.81 11.81
N LYS A 240 31.05 11.40 10.78
CA LYS A 240 30.37 12.31 9.84
C LYS A 240 29.87 11.56 8.60
N THR A 241 28.56 11.35 8.52
CA THR A 241 27.91 10.88 7.28
C THR A 241 27.96 11.95 6.19
N GLY A 242 28.38 11.54 5.00
CA GLY A 242 28.38 12.37 3.80
C GLY A 242 26.97 12.77 3.35
N ARG A 243 26.81 13.99 2.86
CA ARG A 243 25.57 14.49 2.23
C ARG A 243 25.35 13.83 0.87
N ILE A 244 24.09 13.67 0.48
CA ILE A 244 23.73 13.22 -0.87
C ILE A 244 23.94 14.34 -1.89
N VAL A 245 24.49 13.98 -3.05
CA VAL A 245 24.67 14.85 -4.21
C VAL A 245 24.10 14.20 -5.47
N ILE A 246 23.63 15.03 -6.41
CA ILE A 246 23.15 14.63 -7.74
C ILE A 246 24.08 15.26 -8.79
N THR A 247 24.68 14.44 -9.64
CA THR A 247 25.77 14.85 -10.55
C THR A 247 25.63 14.20 -11.93
N ASN A 248 26.16 14.81 -12.99
CA ASN A 248 26.23 14.20 -14.34
C ASN A 248 27.58 13.52 -14.62
N TYR A 249 28.37 13.29 -13.57
CA TYR A 249 29.68 12.65 -13.58
C TYR A 249 29.79 11.70 -12.37
N ASP A 250 30.70 10.73 -12.44
CA ASP A 250 30.94 9.77 -11.36
C ASP A 250 31.82 10.42 -10.25
N PRO A 251 31.30 10.66 -9.03
CA PRO A 251 32.06 11.32 -7.95
C PRO A 251 33.28 10.52 -7.47
N ASN A 252 33.41 9.24 -7.86
CA ASN A 252 34.55 8.39 -7.53
C ASN A 252 35.72 8.53 -8.51
N ARG A 253 35.50 9.23 -9.65
CA ARG A 253 36.54 9.53 -10.66
C ARG A 253 37.12 10.92 -10.54
N LEU A 254 36.55 11.78 -9.70
CA LEU A 254 37.09 13.10 -9.38
C LEU A 254 38.44 12.99 -8.66
N SER A 255 39.28 14.01 -8.81
CA SER A 255 40.53 14.15 -8.02
C SER A 255 40.22 14.26 -6.52
N LYS A 256 41.22 14.03 -5.64
CA LYS A 256 41.03 14.21 -4.19
C LYS A 256 40.54 15.63 -3.88
N ASP A 257 41.21 16.63 -4.44
CA ASP A 257 40.89 18.05 -4.26
C ASP A 257 39.46 18.39 -4.71
N ASP A 258 38.98 17.79 -5.81
CA ASP A 258 37.63 18.02 -6.32
C ASP A 258 36.56 17.26 -5.52
N ARG A 259 36.87 16.07 -5.00
CA ARG A 259 36.03 15.35 -4.03
C ARG A 259 35.91 16.14 -2.73
N GLU A 260 37.00 16.71 -2.24
CA GLU A 260 36.97 17.59 -1.07
C GLU A 260 36.21 18.90 -1.33
N LYS A 261 36.34 19.51 -2.52
CA LYS A 261 35.52 20.68 -2.92
C LYS A 261 34.04 20.32 -2.91
N LEU A 262 33.65 19.20 -3.53
CA LEU A 262 32.26 18.73 -3.61
C LEU A 262 31.68 18.42 -2.22
N HIS A 263 32.44 17.73 -1.35
CA HIS A 263 32.05 17.50 0.04
C HIS A 263 31.89 18.82 0.81
N ARG A 264 32.87 19.74 0.73
CA ARG A 264 32.80 21.07 1.37
C ARG A 264 31.66 21.92 0.79
N GLN A 265 31.25 21.72 -0.45
CA GLN A 265 30.10 22.41 -1.06
C GLN A 265 28.78 21.86 -0.52
N ALA A 266 28.69 20.54 -0.34
CA ALA A 266 27.51 19.84 0.16
C ALA A 266 27.28 20.03 1.68
N ASP A 267 28.32 19.96 2.52
CA ASP A 267 28.21 20.10 3.99
C ASP A 267 27.80 21.53 4.45
N ARG A 268 27.74 22.50 3.52
CA ARG A 268 27.10 23.82 3.77
C ARG A 268 25.58 23.72 3.93
N PHE A 269 24.98 22.62 3.50
CA PHE A 269 23.54 22.43 3.43
C PHE A 269 23.05 21.44 4.49
N SER A 270 21.82 21.65 4.96
CA SER A 270 21.16 20.72 5.89
C SER A 270 20.70 19.45 5.17
N LEU A 271 20.37 18.40 5.94
CA LEU A 271 19.80 17.15 5.42
C LEU A 271 18.47 17.34 4.66
N HIS A 272 17.87 18.53 4.69
CA HIS A 272 16.62 18.86 3.98
C HIS A 272 16.85 19.45 2.58
N HIS A 273 18.10 19.44 2.12
CA HIS A 273 18.57 20.06 0.89
C HIS A 273 19.54 19.09 0.19
N ILE A 274 19.47 18.99 -1.14
CA ILE A 274 20.33 18.12 -1.95
C ILE A 274 21.13 18.99 -2.93
N LEU A 275 22.46 18.89 -2.90
CA LEU A 275 23.31 19.57 -3.88
C LEU A 275 23.15 18.92 -5.26
N VAL A 276 22.94 19.77 -6.26
CA VAL A 276 22.92 19.40 -7.68
C VAL A 276 24.10 20.10 -8.37
N ASP A 277 24.93 19.32 -9.06
CA ASP A 277 26.08 19.78 -9.84
C ASP A 277 26.11 19.06 -11.21
N ILE A 278 25.34 19.61 -12.16
CA ILE A 278 25.27 19.20 -13.57
C ILE A 278 26.15 20.17 -14.36
N ARG A 279 27.37 19.73 -14.72
CA ARG A 279 28.41 20.60 -15.31
C ARG A 279 28.40 20.62 -16.84
N PRO A 280 28.83 21.73 -17.48
CA PRO A 280 28.89 21.90 -18.94
C PRO A 280 29.73 20.88 -19.72
N ASP A 281 30.78 20.33 -19.11
CA ASP A 281 31.77 19.42 -19.71
C ASP A 281 31.35 17.93 -19.67
N HIS A 282 30.25 17.64 -18.99
CA HIS A 282 29.70 16.30 -18.79
C HIS A 282 28.34 16.14 -19.50
N PRO A 283 27.81 14.91 -19.70
CA PRO A 283 26.56 14.69 -20.43
C PRO A 283 25.38 15.52 -19.89
N GLY A 284 24.63 16.16 -20.78
CA GLY A 284 23.57 17.12 -20.41
C GLY A 284 24.05 18.50 -19.97
N GLY A 285 25.36 18.74 -19.92
CA GLY A 285 25.98 20.03 -19.64
C GLY A 285 25.53 21.18 -20.54
N ASP A 286 24.87 20.88 -21.66
CA ASP A 286 24.09 21.83 -22.45
C ASP A 286 23.09 22.66 -21.61
N PHE A 287 22.53 22.11 -20.53
CA PHE A 287 21.53 22.77 -19.66
C PHE A 287 21.91 22.69 -18.17
N PRO A 288 23.05 23.31 -17.78
CA PRO A 288 23.76 23.02 -16.53
C PRO A 288 23.01 23.52 -15.28
N ILE A 289 23.27 22.88 -14.15
CA ILE A 289 22.58 23.11 -12.87
C ILE A 289 23.62 23.07 -11.73
N CYS A 290 23.96 24.24 -11.18
CA CYS A 290 24.70 24.36 -9.92
C CYS A 290 23.76 24.97 -8.87
N GLY A 291 23.49 24.25 -7.79
CA GLY A 291 22.54 24.71 -6.77
C GLY A 291 22.07 23.64 -5.80
N GLU A 292 20.99 23.95 -5.09
CA GLU A 292 20.38 23.08 -4.07
C GLU A 292 18.90 22.82 -4.39
N ILE A 293 18.49 21.55 -4.45
CA ILE A 293 17.09 21.12 -4.39
C ILE A 293 16.66 21.24 -2.93
N LYS A 294 15.69 22.10 -2.65
CA LYS A 294 15.09 22.20 -1.32
C LYS A 294 13.91 21.25 -1.19
N LEU A 295 13.85 20.46 -0.13
CA LEU A 295 12.82 19.45 0.09
C LEU A 295 11.59 19.99 0.84
N ARG A 296 10.44 19.34 0.66
CA ARG A 296 9.16 19.59 1.35
C ARG A 296 9.04 18.70 2.59
N SER A 297 8.23 19.12 3.55
CA SER A 297 7.67 18.24 4.58
C SER A 297 6.45 17.50 4.07
N PHE A 298 6.07 16.38 4.70
CA PHE A 298 4.93 15.59 4.24
C PHE A 298 3.62 16.43 4.21
N LYS A 299 3.41 17.32 5.19
CA LYS A 299 2.32 18.33 5.15
C LYS A 299 2.39 19.23 3.91
N ALA A 300 3.58 19.66 3.50
CA ALA A 300 3.76 20.53 2.34
C ALA A 300 3.58 19.77 1.01
N ILE A 301 3.84 18.46 0.97
CA ILE A 301 3.50 17.60 -0.19
C ILE A 301 1.98 17.48 -0.32
N LEU A 302 1.28 17.08 0.76
CA LEU A 302 -0.19 17.02 0.79
C LEU A 302 -0.84 18.38 0.46
N GLY A 303 -0.23 19.48 0.90
CA GLY A 303 -0.66 20.84 0.57
C GLY A 303 -0.46 21.19 -0.91
N PHE A 304 0.63 20.74 -1.54
CA PHE A 304 0.87 20.95 -2.97
C PHE A 304 -0.16 20.20 -3.82
N ILE A 305 -0.37 18.91 -3.56
CA ILE A 305 -1.34 18.09 -4.30
C ILE A 305 -2.77 18.63 -4.09
N GLY A 306 -3.17 18.91 -2.85
CA GLY A 306 -4.53 19.37 -2.54
C GLY A 306 -4.92 20.70 -3.20
N ARG A 307 -3.99 21.64 -3.35
CA ARG A 307 -4.23 22.86 -4.14
C ARG A 307 -4.17 22.58 -5.65
N GLY A 308 -3.33 21.66 -6.11
CA GLY A 308 -3.23 21.22 -7.51
C GLY A 308 -4.49 20.56 -8.10
N ILE A 309 -5.46 20.19 -7.25
CA ILE A 309 -6.78 19.71 -7.69
C ILE A 309 -7.48 20.78 -8.52
N THR A 310 -7.63 22.00 -7.98
CA THR A 310 -8.46 23.10 -8.57
C THR A 310 -8.06 24.54 -8.20
N GLU A 311 -7.17 24.77 -7.23
CA GLU A 311 -6.80 26.13 -6.78
C GLU A 311 -5.50 26.64 -7.45
N GLU A 312 -4.48 25.80 -7.47
CA GLU A 312 -3.17 26.06 -8.09
C GLU A 312 -2.88 24.96 -9.12
N GLU A 313 -3.79 24.77 -10.09
CA GLU A 313 -3.68 23.69 -11.07
C GLU A 313 -2.36 23.71 -11.85
N GLU A 314 -1.73 22.54 -11.93
CA GLU A 314 -0.57 22.30 -12.78
C GLU A 314 -0.95 22.26 -14.26
N PHE A 315 -0.04 22.71 -15.11
CA PHE A 315 -0.24 22.84 -16.56
C PHE A 315 0.85 22.09 -17.34
N ASP A 316 0.61 21.84 -18.64
CA ASP A 316 1.62 21.25 -19.51
C ASP A 316 2.87 22.13 -19.58
N VAL A 317 4.03 21.51 -19.44
CA VAL A 317 5.33 22.15 -19.64
C VAL A 317 6.11 21.30 -20.61
N LYS A 318 6.34 21.85 -21.81
CA LYS A 318 7.20 21.25 -22.83
C LYS A 318 8.65 21.12 -22.30
N PRO A 319 9.35 20.02 -22.60
CA PRO A 319 10.78 19.87 -22.32
C PRO A 319 11.61 21.05 -22.83
N ASN A 320 12.78 21.27 -22.23
CA ASN A 320 13.75 22.19 -22.81
C ASN A 320 14.26 21.63 -24.14
N GLU A 321 14.52 22.49 -25.14
CA GLU A 321 14.99 22.10 -26.48
C GLU A 321 16.29 21.26 -26.45
N LYS A 322 17.08 21.40 -25.39
CA LYS A 322 18.33 20.68 -25.16
C LYS A 322 18.15 19.27 -24.58
N THR A 323 16.98 18.95 -24.04
CA THR A 323 16.66 17.63 -23.46
C THR A 323 16.12 16.71 -24.56
N LYS A 324 16.88 15.66 -24.90
CA LYS A 324 16.69 14.89 -26.14
C LYS A 324 15.61 13.80 -26.06
N LEU A 325 15.46 13.14 -24.91
CA LEU A 325 14.41 12.14 -24.69
C LEU A 325 13.12 12.80 -24.19
N LYS A 326 11.98 12.24 -24.62
CA LYS A 326 10.66 12.57 -24.07
C LYS A 326 10.21 11.42 -23.18
N THR A 327 10.54 11.49 -21.89
CA THR A 327 9.88 10.67 -20.87
C THR A 327 8.41 11.09 -20.71
N VAL A 328 7.61 10.25 -20.04
CA VAL A 328 6.21 10.55 -19.72
C VAL A 328 6.16 11.81 -18.86
N ASN A 329 5.40 12.83 -19.27
CA ASN A 329 5.35 14.14 -18.62
C ASN A 329 3.90 14.68 -18.61
N PRO A 330 3.03 14.18 -17.73
CA PRO A 330 1.66 14.67 -17.62
C PRO A 330 1.62 16.10 -17.06
N PRO A 331 0.55 16.87 -17.34
CA PRO A 331 0.40 18.23 -16.84
C PRO A 331 0.44 18.26 -15.31
N LYS A 332 -0.36 17.42 -14.64
CA LYS A 332 -0.39 17.27 -13.17
C LYS A 332 0.61 16.24 -12.66
N THR A 333 1.03 16.37 -11.41
CA THR A 333 1.99 15.48 -10.73
C THR A 333 1.28 14.24 -10.20
N LEU A 334 0.05 14.42 -9.74
CA LEU A 334 -0.92 13.36 -9.46
C LEU A 334 -2.30 13.90 -9.87
N THR A 335 -3.05 13.12 -10.63
CA THR A 335 -4.39 13.49 -11.08
C THR A 335 -5.42 12.96 -10.09
N ILE A 336 -6.06 13.87 -9.35
CA ILE A 336 -7.22 13.55 -8.50
C ILE A 336 -8.44 14.22 -9.13
N ARG A 337 -9.45 13.44 -9.47
CA ARG A 337 -10.73 13.93 -9.99
C ARG A 337 -11.75 14.14 -8.86
N GLU A 338 -12.81 14.87 -9.22
CA GLU A 338 -13.96 15.14 -8.35
C GLU A 338 -15.26 14.71 -9.03
N SER A 339 -16.14 14.03 -8.30
CA SER A 339 -17.51 13.73 -8.74
C SER A 339 -18.53 14.02 -7.63
N ARG A 340 -19.80 14.17 -8.01
CA ARG A 340 -20.95 14.21 -7.08
C ARG A 340 -21.50 12.81 -6.79
N THR A 341 -21.33 11.88 -7.72
CA THR A 341 -21.64 10.45 -7.54
C THR A 341 -20.39 9.68 -7.15
N GLN A 342 -20.56 8.48 -6.58
CA GLN A 342 -19.43 7.57 -6.38
C GLN A 342 -18.89 7.15 -7.76
N PRO A 343 -17.56 7.17 -7.99
CA PRO A 343 -16.98 6.78 -9.26
C PRO A 343 -17.00 5.26 -9.44
N GLU A 344 -17.35 4.82 -10.65
CA GLU A 344 -17.12 3.45 -11.13
C GLU A 344 -15.72 3.41 -11.77
N GLY A 345 -14.90 2.40 -11.48
CA GLY A 345 -13.56 2.26 -12.06
C GLY A 345 -12.47 3.16 -11.45
N ALA A 346 -12.60 3.60 -10.19
CA ALA A 346 -11.52 4.26 -9.45
C ALA A 346 -10.63 3.25 -8.70
N ILE A 347 -9.31 3.47 -8.67
CA ILE A 347 -8.38 2.67 -7.84
C ILE A 347 -8.69 2.91 -6.36
N ILE A 348 -8.82 4.19 -5.99
CA ILE A 348 -9.13 4.67 -4.64
C ILE A 348 -10.14 5.82 -4.79
N SER A 349 -11.16 5.84 -3.95
CA SER A 349 -12.14 6.92 -3.90
C SER A 349 -12.60 7.20 -2.48
N ALA A 350 -12.71 8.46 -2.08
CA ALA A 350 -13.16 8.84 -0.74
C ALA A 350 -14.06 10.08 -0.77
N GLN A 351 -15.12 10.09 0.06
CA GLN A 351 -16.12 11.15 0.06
C GLN A 351 -15.85 12.23 1.13
N LYS A 352 -15.91 13.51 0.73
CA LYS A 352 -15.80 14.66 1.63
C LYS A 352 -16.69 15.82 1.18
N ARG A 353 -17.49 16.38 2.11
CA ARG A 353 -18.42 17.50 1.86
C ARG A 353 -19.39 17.25 0.68
N GLY A 354 -19.82 16.00 0.47
CA GLY A 354 -20.73 15.61 -0.62
C GLY A 354 -20.06 15.49 -2.00
N LEU A 355 -18.73 15.55 -2.08
CA LEU A 355 -17.94 15.29 -3.28
C LEU A 355 -17.07 14.04 -3.07
N TRP A 356 -16.95 13.22 -4.10
CA TRP A 356 -16.03 12.09 -4.17
C TRP A 356 -14.72 12.54 -4.81
N TYR A 357 -13.61 12.33 -4.10
CA TYR A 357 -12.25 12.51 -4.59
C TYR A 357 -11.73 11.14 -4.99
N TYR A 358 -11.10 11.02 -6.16
CA TYR A 358 -10.67 9.72 -6.67
C TYR A 358 -9.53 9.80 -7.68
N ILE A 359 -8.90 8.65 -7.92
CA ILE A 359 -7.90 8.42 -8.96
C ILE A 359 -8.48 7.33 -9.88
N ASP A 360 -8.51 7.57 -11.20
CA ASP A 360 -9.00 6.60 -12.18
C ASP A 360 -8.10 5.35 -12.21
N GLN A 361 -8.69 4.18 -12.46
CA GLN A 361 -7.92 2.97 -12.80
C GLN A 361 -7.50 2.99 -14.29
N GLU A 362 -8.43 3.39 -15.15
CA GLU A 362 -8.26 3.49 -16.60
C GLU A 362 -8.89 4.83 -17.03
N SER A 363 -8.07 5.80 -17.44
CA SER A 363 -8.56 7.13 -17.80
C SER A 363 -8.56 7.37 -19.31
N ALA A 364 -9.35 8.35 -19.74
CA ALA A 364 -9.31 8.86 -21.11
C ALA A 364 -7.98 9.59 -21.45
N ASP A 365 -7.13 9.86 -20.45
CA ASP A 365 -5.80 10.44 -20.62
C ASP A 365 -4.74 9.35 -20.95
N GLY A 366 -5.06 8.07 -20.69
CA GLY A 366 -4.39 6.88 -21.22
C GLY A 366 -3.36 6.22 -20.30
N GLU A 367 -3.07 4.94 -20.57
CA GLU A 367 -2.33 4.00 -19.70
C GLU A 367 -0.99 4.54 -19.14
N LEU A 368 -0.24 5.34 -19.91
CA LEU A 368 1.02 5.94 -19.46
C LEU A 368 0.81 7.01 -18.37
N ILE A 369 -0.30 7.73 -18.42
CA ILE A 369 -0.70 8.72 -17.40
C ILE A 369 -1.34 8.02 -16.20
N ASP A 370 -2.09 6.93 -16.41
CA ASP A 370 -2.64 6.10 -15.33
C ASP A 370 -1.53 5.44 -14.51
N ARG A 371 -0.53 4.87 -15.18
CA ARG A 371 0.68 4.31 -14.55
C ARG A 371 1.46 5.38 -13.78
N TRP A 372 1.61 6.59 -14.33
CA TRP A 372 2.22 7.72 -13.62
C TRP A 372 1.40 8.11 -12.37
N ASN A 373 0.08 8.17 -12.46
CA ASN A 373 -0.79 8.49 -11.32
C ASN A 373 -0.66 7.43 -10.21
N HIS A 374 -0.58 6.15 -10.58
CA HIS A 374 -0.36 5.04 -9.66
C HIS A 374 1.02 5.15 -8.97
N GLU A 375 2.12 5.29 -9.72
CA GLU A 375 3.47 5.44 -9.17
C GLU A 375 3.61 6.71 -8.28
N ALA A 376 2.98 7.81 -8.67
CA ALA A 376 2.94 9.05 -7.88
C ALA A 376 2.13 8.91 -6.58
N PHE A 377 1.07 8.10 -6.56
CA PHE A 377 0.30 7.82 -5.35
C PHE A 377 1.00 6.80 -4.44
N ASP A 378 1.59 5.74 -4.99
CA ASP A 378 2.35 4.76 -4.21
C ASP A 378 3.56 5.43 -3.52
N LEU A 379 4.31 6.29 -4.24
CA LEU A 379 5.36 7.11 -3.61
C LEU A 379 4.80 8.00 -2.47
N LEU A 380 3.60 8.58 -2.62
CA LEU A 380 2.97 9.35 -1.54
C LEU A 380 2.59 8.47 -0.34
N TYR A 381 2.19 7.22 -0.58
CA TYR A 381 1.85 6.23 0.42
C TYR A 381 3.08 5.67 1.15
N GLN A 382 4.20 5.44 0.43
CA GLN A 382 5.50 5.15 1.03
C GLN A 382 5.99 6.30 1.91
N LEU A 383 5.87 7.56 1.45
CA LEU A 383 6.21 8.76 2.24
C LEU A 383 5.31 8.93 3.48
N TYR A 384 4.04 8.55 3.40
CA TYR A 384 3.13 8.47 4.54
C TYR A 384 3.65 7.48 5.60
N HIS A 385 3.96 6.24 5.19
CA HIS A 385 4.45 5.20 6.10
C HIS A 385 5.79 5.55 6.76
N LEU A 386 6.72 6.14 6.00
CA LEU A 386 7.98 6.68 6.55
C LEU A 386 7.77 7.83 7.56
N THR A 387 6.65 8.54 7.49
CA THR A 387 6.29 9.61 8.45
C THR A 387 5.63 9.07 9.73
N VAL A 388 4.89 7.96 9.64
CA VAL A 388 3.93 7.51 10.67
C VAL A 388 4.35 6.29 11.49
N THR A 389 5.01 5.30 10.89
CA THR A 389 5.17 3.93 11.44
C THR A 389 5.74 3.83 12.87
N ASP A 390 6.64 4.73 13.24
CA ASP A 390 7.37 4.71 14.52
C ASP A 390 6.54 5.17 15.74
N ILE A 391 5.43 5.87 15.52
CA ILE A 391 4.58 6.46 16.59
C ILE A 391 3.73 5.40 17.30
N SER A 392 3.54 4.23 16.68
CA SER A 392 2.88 3.03 17.22
C SER A 392 3.39 2.56 18.59
N LYS A 393 4.59 2.99 19.00
CA LYS A 393 5.22 2.70 20.29
C LYS A 393 4.73 3.60 21.44
N THR A 394 3.95 4.64 21.16
CA THR A 394 3.46 5.57 22.19
C THR A 394 2.12 5.09 22.75
N PRO A 395 1.99 4.89 24.08
CA PRO A 395 0.75 4.37 24.68
C PRO A 395 -0.37 5.40 24.59
N THR A 396 -1.16 5.27 23.53
CA THR A 396 -2.39 6.01 23.25
C THR A 396 -3.57 5.08 23.49
N LEU A 397 -4.68 5.60 24.01
CA LEU A 397 -5.87 4.78 24.28
C LEU A 397 -6.51 4.38 22.93
N PRO A 398 -6.60 3.08 22.60
CA PRO A 398 -7.23 2.63 21.37
C PRO A 398 -8.74 2.81 21.46
N ILE A 399 -9.36 3.21 20.36
CA ILE A 399 -10.81 3.18 20.18
C ILE A 399 -11.15 1.80 19.63
N ALA A 400 -11.72 0.94 20.48
CA ALA A 400 -12.24 -0.36 20.08
C ALA A 400 -13.63 -0.21 19.44
N ILE A 401 -13.82 -0.80 18.26
CA ILE A 401 -15.12 -0.94 17.60
C ILE A 401 -15.43 -2.42 17.46
N SER A 402 -16.50 -2.86 18.10
CA SER A 402 -17.15 -4.16 17.88
C SER A 402 -18.30 -4.00 16.89
N LYS A 403 -18.49 -4.98 16.00
CA LYS A 403 -19.61 -5.04 15.05
C LYS A 403 -20.71 -5.99 15.52
#